data_AF-A0A2V7JE81-F1
#
_entry.id   AF-A0A2V7JE81-F1
#
_cell.length_a   1.000
_cell.length_b   1.000
_cell.length_c   1.000
_cell.angle_alpha   90.00
_cell.angle_beta   90.00
_cell.angle_gamma   90.00
#
_symmetry.space_group_name_H-M   'P 1'
#
loop_
_entity.id
_entity.type
_entity.pdbx_description
1 polymer ?
#
loop_
_entity_poly.entity_id
_entity_poly.type
_entity_poly.pdbx_seq_one_letter_code
_entity_poly.pdbx_strand_id
1 'polypeptide(L)' 'PSGLYDHWMRSFSNEARATIHIVVLRGRDRHHVVEAAFKALGLALRDALVDTGDTVSTKGAVALSVERRR' A
#
# COMPACT_ATOMS: atom_id res chain seq x y z
N PRO A 1 6.32 -6.46 -18.44
CA PRO A 1 6.42 -6.74 -17.00
C PRO A 1 5.81 -8.10 -16.70
N SER A 2 6.31 -8.78 -15.67
CA SER A 2 5.83 -10.09 -15.22
C SER A 2 4.61 -9.96 -14.30
N GLY A 3 3.92 -11.07 -14.01
CA GLY A 3 2.87 -11.10 -12.98
C GLY A 3 3.39 -10.91 -11.54
N LEU A 4 4.71 -10.78 -11.37
CA LEU A 4 5.34 -10.60 -10.06
C LEU A 4 4.96 -9.27 -9.40
N TYR A 5 4.66 -8.22 -10.18
CA TYR A 5 4.30 -6.92 -9.62
C TYR A 5 2.96 -6.97 -8.90
N ASP A 6 1.95 -7.61 -9.47
CA ASP A 6 0.64 -7.79 -8.84
C ASP A 6 0.77 -8.66 -7.58
N HIS A 7 1.58 -9.72 -7.65
CA HIS A 7 1.89 -10.56 -6.50
C HIS A 7 2.60 -9.78 -5.39
N TRP A 8 3.58 -8.93 -5.74
CA TRP A 8 4.25 -8.06 -4.78
C TRP A 8 3.27 -7.12 -4.09
N MET A 9 2.39 -6.46 -4.85
CA MET A 9 1.39 -5.54 -4.29
C MET A 9 0.45 -6.26 -3.32
N ARG A 10 0.01 -7.47 -3.68
CA ARG A 10 -0.85 -8.30 -2.83
C ARG A 10 -0.13 -8.78 -1.57
N SER A 11 1.11 -9.23 -1.67
CA SER A 11 1.90 -9.63 -0.51
C SER A 11 2.17 -8.45 0.41
N PHE A 12 2.51 -7.30 -0.16
CA PHE A 12 2.75 -6.08 0.61
C PHE A 12 1.49 -5.62 1.35
N SER A 13 0.32 -5.56 0.70
CA SER A 13 -0.93 -5.17 1.37
C SER A 13 -1.31 -6.11 2.51
N ASN A 14 -1.13 -7.42 2.31
CA ASN A 14 -1.40 -8.43 3.33
C ASN A 14 -0.49 -8.26 4.56
N GLU A 15 0.83 -8.17 4.35
CA GLU A 15 1.79 -8.09 5.45
C GLU A 15 1.77 -6.72 6.15
N ALA A 16 1.55 -5.65 5.40
CA ALA A 16 1.38 -4.30 5.96
C ALA A 16 0.03 -4.13 6.67
N ARG A 17 -0.92 -5.06 6.49
CA ARG A 17 -2.29 -4.99 7.00
C ARG A 17 -3.00 -3.70 6.57
N ALA A 18 -2.73 -3.30 5.33
CA ALA A 18 -3.22 -2.06 4.75
C ALA A 18 -4.12 -2.37 3.56
N THR A 19 -5.19 -1.60 3.41
CA THR A 19 -6.00 -1.61 2.20
C THR A 19 -5.35 -0.71 1.16
N ILE A 20 -4.95 -1.29 0.02
CA ILE A 20 -4.24 -0.58 -1.04
C ILE A 20 -5.03 -0.72 -2.34
N HIS A 21 -5.31 0.42 -2.98
CA HIS A 21 -5.93 0.49 -4.29
C HIS A 21 -4.97 1.14 -5.28
N ILE A 22 -4.73 0.49 -6.40
CA ILE A 22 -3.94 1.03 -7.51
C ILE A 22 -4.84 1.07 -8.74
N VAL A 23 -5.06 2.27 -9.28
CA VAL A 23 -5.86 2.49 -10.48
C VAL A 23 -4.98 3.14 -11.53
N VAL A 24 -4.75 2.43 -12.64
CA VAL A 24 -4.01 2.95 -13.78
C VAL A 24 -4.97 3.77 -14.64
N LEU A 25 -4.95 5.09 -14.49
CA LEU A 25 -5.83 5.99 -15.24
C LEU A 25 -5.49 6.02 -16.75
N ARG A 26 -4.20 5.89 -17.08
CA ARG A 26 -3.68 5.82 -18.46
C ARG A 26 -2.27 5.24 -18.48
N GLY A 27 -1.89 4.65 -19.61
CA GLY A 27 -0.53 4.14 -19.85
C GLY A 27 -0.54 3.00 -20.86
N ARG A 28 0.46 2.97 -21.75
CA ARG A 28 0.62 1.89 -22.76
C ARG A 28 1.91 1.10 -22.53
N ASP A 29 2.99 1.82 -22.24
CA ASP A 29 4.22 1.17 -21.84
C ASP A 29 4.08 0.56 -20.45
N ARG A 30 4.25 -0.75 -20.39
CA ARG A 30 3.99 -1.48 -19.17
C ARG A 30 5.09 -1.28 -18.12
N HIS A 31 6.34 -0.96 -18.51
CA HIS A 31 7.42 -0.66 -17.56
C HIS A 31 7.12 0.64 -16.80
N HIS A 32 6.78 1.69 -17.52
CA HIS A 32 6.39 2.98 -16.94
C HIS A 32 5.13 2.88 -16.08
N VAL A 33 4.13 2.08 -16.46
CA VAL A 33 2.92 1.86 -15.63
C VAL A 33 3.29 1.26 -14.27
N VAL A 34 4.15 0.25 -14.25
CA VAL A 34 4.60 -0.37 -13.00
C VAL A 34 5.40 0.62 -12.16
N GLU A 35 6.37 1.31 -12.75
CA GLU A 35 7.17 2.31 -12.05
C GLU A 35 6.29 3.43 -11.46
N ALA A 36 5.31 3.91 -12.22
CA ALA A 36 4.35 4.90 -11.76
C ALA A 36 3.51 4.39 -10.58
N ALA A 37 3.09 3.11 -10.61
CA ALA A 37 2.35 2.50 -9.51
C ALA A 37 3.17 2.45 -8.20
N PHE A 38 4.44 2.06 -8.27
CA PHE A 38 5.34 2.06 -7.10
C PHE A 38 5.62 3.48 -6.57
N LYS A 39 5.83 4.45 -7.48
CA LYS A 39 6.00 5.86 -7.09
C LYS A 39 4.74 6.41 -6.41
N ALA A 40 3.57 6.14 -6.97
CA ALA A 40 2.30 6.56 -6.39
C ALA A 40 2.06 5.92 -5.02
N LEU A 41 2.38 4.64 -4.84
CA LEU A 41 2.31 3.96 -3.55
C LEU A 41 3.22 4.64 -2.51
N GLY A 42 4.47 4.97 -2.87
CA GLY A 42 5.39 5.65 -1.96
C GLY A 42 4.89 7.02 -1.53
N LEU A 43 4.31 7.80 -2.45
CA LEU A 43 3.68 9.09 -2.12
C LEU A 43 2.49 8.92 -1.18
N ALA A 44 1.60 7.97 -1.47
CA ALA A 44 0.43 7.71 -0.64
C ALA A 44 0.81 7.24 0.78
N LEU A 45 1.83 6.39 0.90
CA LEU A 45 2.34 5.93 2.19
C LEU A 45 2.99 7.06 2.98
N ARG A 46 3.77 7.93 2.33
CA ARG A 46 4.35 9.11 3.00
C ARG A 46 3.26 9.96 3.64
N ASP A 47 2.17 10.21 2.91
CA ASP A 47 1.08 11.04 3.39
C ASP A 47 0.25 10.31 4.47
N ALA A 48 0.06 8.99 4.35
CA ALA A 48 -0.70 8.18 5.30
C ALA A 48 0.03 7.87 6.62
N LEU A 49 1.37 7.88 6.62
CA LEU A 49 2.21 7.54 7.78
C LEU A 49 2.64 8.78 8.59
N VAL A 50 2.07 9.96 8.30
CA VAL A 50 2.26 11.14 9.14
C VAL A 50 1.64 10.89 10.52
N ASP A 51 2.42 11.08 11.57
CA ASP A 51 1.91 11.03 12.93
C ASP A 51 0.99 12.24 13.18
N THR A 52 -0.27 11.95 13.50
CA THR A 52 -1.29 12.97 13.76
C THR A 52 -1.53 13.17 15.25
N GLY A 53 -0.88 12.40 16.13
CA GLY A 53 -1.08 12.43 17.58
C GLY A 53 -2.37 11.79 18.08
N ASP A 54 -3.32 11.49 17.17
CA ASP A 54 -4.64 10.93 17.48
C ASP A 54 -4.93 9.66 16.68
N THR A 55 -5.78 8.78 17.22
CA THR A 55 -6.27 7.61 16.49
C THR A 55 -7.37 8.01 15.52
N VAL A 56 -7.09 7.92 14.21
CA VAL A 56 -8.06 8.25 13.14
C VAL A 56 -9.03 7.08 12.90
N SER A 57 -9.92 6.81 13.86
CA SER A 57 -10.94 5.74 13.78
C SER A 57 -12.17 6.07 14.63
N THR A 58 -13.37 6.00 14.04
CA THR A 58 -14.63 6.20 14.77
C THR A 58 -14.93 5.09 15.79
N LYS A 59 -14.28 3.93 15.65
CA LYS A 59 -14.33 2.84 16.63
C LYS A 59 -13.37 3.04 17.80
N GLY A 60 -12.59 4.12 17.80
CA GLY A 60 -11.65 4.47 18.86
C GLY A 60 -10.34 3.68 18.86
N ALA A 61 -10.15 2.74 17.93
CA ALA A 61 -8.94 1.94 17.84
C ALA A 61 -8.64 1.50 16.40
N VAL A 62 -7.34 1.30 16.13
CA VAL A 62 -6.82 0.52 15.00
C VAL A 62 -5.91 -0.56 15.59
N ALA A 63 -6.44 -1.75 15.79
CA ALA A 63 -5.71 -2.85 16.41
C ALA A 63 -4.99 -3.69 15.34
N LEU A 64 -3.66 -3.70 15.36
CA LEU A 64 -2.85 -4.63 14.58
C LEU A 64 -2.35 -5.75 15.50
N SER A 65 -2.95 -6.92 15.41
CA SER A 65 -2.49 -8.13 16.10
C SER A 65 -1.18 -8.68 15.50
N VAL A 66 -0.05 -8.02 15.68
CA VAL A 66 1.23 -8.49 15.11
C VAL A 66 1.64 -9.79 15.80
N GLU A 67 1.26 -10.91 15.22
CA GLU A 67 1.74 -12.22 15.64
C GLU A 67 3.21 -12.29 15.22
N ARG A 68 4.11 -12.16 16.20
CA ARG A 68 5.55 -12.20 15.96
C ARG A 68 5.92 -13.63 15.58
N ARG A 69 5.81 -13.98 14.29
CA ARG A 69 6.40 -15.23 13.79
C ARG A 69 7.90 -15.16 14.07
N ARG A 70 8.39 -16.18 14.77
CA ARG A 70 9.81 -16.39 15.03
C ARG A 70 10.56 -16.64 13.74
#